data_AF-Q6BP65-F1
#
_entry.id   AF-Q6BP65-F1
#
_cell.length_a   1.000
_cell.length_b   1.000
_cell.length_c   1.000
_cell.angle_alpha   90.00
_cell.angle_beta   90.00
_cell.angle_gamma   90.00
#
_symmetry.space_group_name_H-M   'P 1'
#
loop_
_entity.id
_entity.type
_entity.pdbx_description
1 polymer ?
#
loop_
_entity_poly.entity_id
_entity_poly.type
_entity_poly.pdbx_seq_one_letter_code
_entity_poly.pdbx_strand_id
1 'polypeptide(L)'
;MGKRNRVNNNQIYANALPIILSTDEYGRLPQIYPHNPVSWIYFAYQYLSIQARTVPQLRTKPFKVDYEDGVFKVNDEEDMRNLWKQGFFGKGTLSRSDPSWKTRTNRRLNLDEDLDITSEEITRMRREERKKFKTERSKLQDLELKQRQNNISNAELQTLEEVRQSLNVSRLENPNYNQALTQLEALRIEDQNIIHDGTLLDLEYLQLQKTEVFFLRFALNVINIDLSLSQLFSECCERDISPNNSFILEYVVYHHYRSLGWCVRSGIKFGCDMLLYKRGPPFSHAEHAILIMSDSHHDWSSISSISRVIGGVKKNLVLTFIDGPTTEEFDAVVNSSYSCANEKLYNIFKLYKITEILYRRWIPSRNRD
;
A
#
# COMPACT_ATOMS: atom_id res chain seq x y z
N MET A 1 -9.64 14.69 -9.94
CA MET A 1 -8.48 14.88 -9.04
C MET A 1 -7.38 15.56 -9.84
N GLY A 2 -7.07 16.81 -9.50
CA GLY A 2 -6.30 17.74 -10.35
C GLY A 2 -4.79 17.46 -10.41
N LYS A 3 -4.12 18.09 -11.39
CA LYS A 3 -2.68 18.01 -11.64
C LYS A 3 -1.84 18.40 -10.39
N ARG A 4 -2.28 19.37 -9.57
CA ARG A 4 -1.58 19.83 -8.35
C ARG A 4 -1.35 18.72 -7.32
N ASN A 5 -2.38 17.93 -7.00
CA ASN A 5 -2.24 16.84 -6.01
C ASN A 5 -1.27 15.75 -6.48
N ARG A 6 -1.15 15.53 -7.80
CA ARG A 6 -0.16 14.58 -8.35
C ARG A 6 1.28 15.07 -8.15
N VAL A 7 1.52 16.37 -8.28
CA VAL A 7 2.86 16.95 -8.09
C VAL A 7 3.29 16.84 -6.63
N ASN A 8 2.40 17.13 -5.68
CA ASN A 8 2.71 16.98 -4.25
C ASN A 8 2.98 15.49 -3.90
N ASN A 9 2.12 14.57 -4.35
CA ASN A 9 2.36 13.13 -4.12
C ASN A 9 3.69 12.65 -4.75
N ASN A 10 4.09 13.19 -5.90
CA ASN A 10 5.37 12.84 -6.52
C ASN A 10 6.56 13.26 -5.66
N GLN A 11 6.46 14.36 -4.91
CA GLN A 11 7.49 14.84 -4.01
C GLN A 11 7.51 14.01 -2.71
N ILE A 12 6.34 13.74 -2.13
CA ILE A 12 6.21 12.95 -0.90
C ILE A 12 6.68 11.50 -1.11
N TYR A 13 6.25 10.87 -2.20
CA TYR A 13 6.56 9.48 -2.54
C TYR A 13 7.51 9.44 -3.75
N ALA A 14 8.65 10.13 -3.62
CA ALA A 14 9.67 10.20 -4.65
C ALA A 14 10.39 8.84 -4.82
N ASN A 15 10.71 8.19 -3.71
CA ASN A 15 11.48 6.96 -3.68
C ASN A 15 10.56 5.74 -3.56
N ALA A 16 10.79 4.72 -4.39
CA ALA A 16 10.00 3.48 -4.37
C ALA A 16 10.46 2.47 -3.30
N LEU A 17 11.71 2.60 -2.84
CA LEU A 17 12.35 1.76 -1.83
C LEU A 17 13.14 2.64 -0.85
N PRO A 18 13.38 2.20 0.39
CA PRO A 18 14.11 2.95 1.38
C PRO A 18 15.63 2.76 1.23
N ILE A 19 16.10 2.96 0.01
CA ILE A 19 17.51 2.90 -0.36
C ILE A 19 17.86 4.14 -1.17
N ILE A 20 19.12 4.55 -1.08
CA ILE A 20 19.64 5.67 -1.86
C ILE A 20 20.31 5.07 -3.09
N LEU A 21 19.81 5.41 -4.27
CA LEU A 21 20.44 5.01 -5.52
C LEU A 21 21.57 5.98 -5.84
N SER A 22 22.66 5.46 -6.42
CA SER A 22 23.77 6.30 -6.92
C SER A 22 23.28 7.36 -7.91
N THR A 23 22.21 7.08 -8.66
CA THR A 23 21.59 8.03 -9.58
C THR A 23 20.85 9.17 -8.88
N ASP A 24 20.39 8.96 -7.65
CA ASP A 24 19.70 10.00 -6.88
C ASP A 24 20.72 10.94 -6.22
N GLU A 25 21.86 10.41 -5.79
CA GLU A 25 22.93 11.23 -5.17
C GLU A 25 23.85 11.90 -6.20
N TYR A 26 24.26 11.19 -7.24
CA TYR A 26 25.25 11.67 -8.21
C TYR A 26 24.64 12.16 -9.53
N GLY A 27 23.32 12.12 -9.65
CA GLY A 27 22.57 12.54 -10.82
C GLY A 27 22.22 11.40 -11.77
N ARG A 28 21.12 11.58 -12.51
CA ARG A 28 20.61 10.58 -13.45
C ARG A 28 21.43 10.52 -14.72
N LEU A 29 21.49 9.33 -15.32
CA LEU A 29 22.10 9.15 -16.64
C LEU A 29 21.30 9.95 -17.69
N PRO A 30 21.99 10.69 -18.57
CA PRO A 30 21.33 11.46 -19.61
C PRO A 30 20.70 10.56 -20.68
N GLN A 31 19.71 11.09 -21.40
CA GLN A 31 19.16 10.39 -22.56
C GLN A 31 20.19 10.33 -23.69
N ILE A 32 20.37 9.14 -24.27
CA ILE A 32 21.26 8.92 -25.40
C ILE A 32 20.48 9.24 -26.69
N TYR A 33 21.04 10.08 -27.55
CA TYR A 33 20.52 10.33 -28.89
C TYR A 33 21.44 9.62 -29.90
N PRO A 34 20.99 8.52 -30.55
CA PRO A 34 21.85 7.67 -31.36
C PRO A 34 22.67 8.42 -32.42
N HIS A 35 22.08 9.47 -33.01
CA HIS A 35 22.69 10.27 -34.07
C HIS A 35 23.62 11.38 -33.57
N ASN A 36 23.72 11.62 -32.26
CA ASN A 36 24.53 12.70 -31.69
C ASN A 36 25.73 12.14 -30.92
N PRO A 37 26.96 12.23 -31.46
CA PRO A 37 28.15 11.70 -30.78
C PRO A 37 28.46 12.41 -29.45
N VAL A 38 28.07 13.69 -29.31
CA VAL A 38 28.24 14.43 -28.04
C VAL A 38 27.36 13.83 -26.94
N SER A 39 26.17 13.33 -27.28
CA SER A 39 25.29 12.67 -26.31
C SER A 39 25.91 11.37 -25.75
N TRP A 40 26.63 10.63 -26.61
CA TRP A 40 27.37 9.44 -26.20
C TRP A 40 28.56 9.79 -25.30
N ILE A 41 29.32 10.84 -25.63
CA ILE A 41 30.45 11.29 -24.81
C ILE A 41 29.96 11.77 -23.44
N TYR A 42 28.89 12.55 -23.39
CA TYR A 42 28.31 13.03 -22.13
C TYR A 42 27.74 11.87 -21.29
N PHE A 43 27.06 10.91 -21.93
CA PHE A 43 26.61 9.69 -21.25
C PHE A 43 27.79 8.89 -20.69
N ALA A 44 28.84 8.66 -21.47
CA ALA A 44 30.01 7.90 -21.05
C ALA A 44 30.73 8.60 -19.88
N TYR A 45 30.90 9.93 -19.95
CA TYR A 45 31.44 10.72 -18.85
C TYR A 45 30.61 10.56 -17.58
N GLN A 46 29.28 10.75 -17.67
CA GLN A 46 28.41 10.64 -16.50
C GLN A 46 28.41 9.22 -15.94
N TYR A 47 28.34 8.20 -16.79
CA TYR A 47 28.38 6.79 -16.39
C TYR A 47 29.69 6.46 -15.67
N LEU A 48 30.85 6.81 -16.25
CA LEU A 48 32.15 6.59 -15.63
C LEU A 48 32.29 7.36 -14.32
N SER A 49 31.77 8.59 -14.25
CA SER A 49 31.80 9.39 -13.02
C SER A 49 30.98 8.76 -11.88
N ILE A 50 29.86 8.10 -12.19
CA ILE A 50 29.03 7.39 -11.21
C ILE A 50 29.73 6.11 -10.76
N GLN A 51 30.31 5.35 -11.69
CA GLN A 51 31.02 4.09 -11.39
C GLN A 51 32.32 4.31 -10.60
N ALA A 52 32.99 5.46 -10.79
CA ALA A 52 34.20 5.81 -10.08
C ALA A 52 33.94 6.31 -8.64
N ARG A 53 32.69 6.59 -8.29
CA ARG A 53 32.31 7.03 -6.94
C ARG A 53 31.93 5.84 -6.06
N THR A 54 32.11 6.00 -4.77
CA THR A 54 31.67 5.01 -3.79
C THR A 54 30.16 4.88 -3.80
N VAL A 55 29.67 3.67 -3.57
CA VAL A 55 28.24 3.43 -3.39
C VAL A 55 27.75 4.30 -2.22
N PRO A 56 26.67 5.08 -2.40
CA PRO A 56 26.04 5.83 -1.33
C PRO A 56 25.81 4.93 -0.12
N GLN A 57 26.36 5.29 1.04
CA GLN A 57 25.95 4.61 2.27
C GLN A 57 24.53 5.06 2.63
N LEU A 58 23.75 4.19 3.29
CA LEU A 58 22.46 4.58 3.83
C LEU A 58 22.67 5.80 4.73
N ARG A 59 22.12 6.96 4.34
CA ARG A 59 22.16 8.16 5.18
C ARG A 59 21.25 8.01 6.42
N THR A 60 20.30 7.09 6.37
CA THR A 60 19.36 6.82 7.46
C THR A 60 19.88 5.65 8.31
N LYS A 61 19.78 5.82 9.63
CA LYS A 61 19.89 4.72 10.59
C LYS A 61 18.96 3.58 10.14
N PRO A 62 19.35 2.30 10.30
CA PRO A 62 18.43 1.21 10.02
C PRO A 62 17.17 1.36 10.87
N PHE A 63 16.01 1.17 10.25
CA PHE A 63 14.72 1.31 10.93
C PHE A 63 14.60 0.27 12.04
N LYS A 64 14.17 0.69 13.22
CA LYS A 64 14.05 -0.22 14.36
C LYS A 64 12.75 -1.02 14.24
N VAL A 65 12.86 -2.35 14.24
CA VAL A 65 11.72 -3.26 14.24
C VAL A 65 11.76 -4.09 15.52
N ASP A 66 10.72 -3.98 16.33
CA ASP A 66 10.54 -4.77 17.54
C ASP A 66 9.71 -6.03 17.20
N TYR A 67 10.11 -7.20 17.73
CA TYR A 67 9.37 -8.45 17.55
C TYR A 67 8.73 -8.87 18.87
N GLU A 68 7.41 -8.84 18.91
CA GLU A 68 6.62 -9.15 20.11
C GLU A 68 5.38 -9.95 19.72
N ASP A 69 5.13 -11.07 20.39
CA ASP A 69 3.91 -11.90 20.23
C ASP A 69 3.59 -12.32 18.78
N GLY A 70 4.61 -12.62 17.97
CA GLY A 70 4.41 -12.99 16.56
C GLY A 70 4.19 -11.80 15.62
N VAL A 71 4.32 -10.57 16.14
CA VAL A 71 4.08 -9.34 15.40
C VAL A 71 5.36 -8.52 15.28
N PHE A 72 5.65 -8.06 14.06
CA PHE A 72 6.75 -7.14 13.78
C PHE A 72 6.22 -5.70 13.79
N LYS A 73 6.67 -4.92 14.76
CA LYS A 73 6.17 -3.56 15.04
C LYS A 73 7.26 -2.53 14.79
N VAL A 74 6.87 -1.40 14.21
CA VAL A 74 7.69 -0.19 14.16
C VAL A 74 6.96 0.89 14.94
N ASN A 75 7.53 1.28 16.07
CA ASN A 75 6.92 2.21 17.02
C ASN A 75 7.37 3.66 16.82
N ASP A 76 8.53 3.89 16.20
CA ASP A 76 9.06 5.23 16.00
C ASP A 76 8.32 5.98 14.87
N GLU A 77 7.85 7.20 15.16
CA GLU A 77 7.03 8.00 14.26
C GLU A 77 7.74 8.35 12.94
N GLU A 78 9.05 8.60 13.00
CA GLU A 78 9.84 8.90 11.81
C GLU A 78 10.06 7.64 10.97
N ASP A 79 10.41 6.51 11.59
CA ASP A 79 10.58 5.22 10.91
C ASP A 79 9.28 4.76 10.24
N MET A 80 8.14 4.88 10.94
CA MET A 80 6.81 4.56 10.41
C MET A 80 6.51 5.37 9.13
N ARG A 81 6.73 6.69 9.18
CA ARG A 81 6.48 7.57 8.03
C ARG A 81 7.43 7.28 6.88
N ASN A 82 8.72 7.06 7.16
CA ASN A 82 9.72 6.82 6.14
C ASN A 82 9.50 5.48 5.44
N LEU A 83 9.25 4.39 6.17
CA LEU A 83 8.92 3.08 5.59
C LEU A 83 7.67 3.15 4.71
N TRP A 84 6.65 3.88 5.14
CA TRP A 84 5.45 4.05 4.34
C TRP A 84 5.70 4.93 3.10
N LYS A 85 6.38 6.07 3.24
CA LYS A 85 6.68 6.97 2.12
C LYS A 85 7.62 6.36 1.08
N GLN A 86 8.55 5.52 1.52
CA GLN A 86 9.61 4.94 0.71
C GLN A 86 9.31 3.49 0.29
N GLY A 87 8.05 3.15 0.02
CA GLY A 87 7.71 1.83 -0.52
C GLY A 87 6.44 1.20 0.01
N PHE A 88 5.63 1.96 0.77
CA PHE A 88 4.34 1.55 1.31
C PHE A 88 4.43 0.26 2.11
N PHE A 89 5.46 0.14 2.93
CA PHE A 89 5.65 -1.01 3.81
C PHE A 89 4.73 -0.92 5.03
N GLY A 90 4.22 -2.07 5.46
CA GLY A 90 3.47 -2.21 6.70
C GLY A 90 2.08 -1.61 6.66
N LYS A 91 1.37 -1.67 7.78
CA LYS A 91 0.03 -1.10 7.90
C LYS A 91 -0.14 -0.55 9.30
N GLY A 92 -0.58 0.71 9.39
CA GLY A 92 -0.94 1.31 10.67
C GLY A 92 -2.07 0.52 11.33
N THR A 93 -1.98 0.31 12.64
CA THR A 93 -3.02 -0.40 13.40
C THR A 93 -4.29 0.43 13.60
N LEU A 94 -4.13 1.76 13.63
CA LEU A 94 -5.22 2.71 13.89
C LEU A 94 -5.53 3.62 12.69
N SER A 95 -4.79 3.45 11.60
CA SER A 95 -4.97 4.12 10.31
C SER A 95 -5.22 3.11 9.19
N ARG A 96 -5.94 3.56 8.17
CA ARG A 96 -6.28 2.77 6.99
C ARG A 96 -5.13 2.71 5.97
N SER A 97 -4.31 3.75 5.90
CA SER A 97 -3.22 3.91 4.93
C SER A 97 -1.96 4.44 5.59
N ASP A 98 -1.58 5.70 5.36
CA ASP A 98 -0.48 6.35 6.07
C ASP A 98 -0.74 6.35 7.59
N PRO A 99 0.30 6.12 8.43
CA PRO A 99 0.19 6.25 9.88
C PRO A 99 -0.14 7.72 10.21
N SER A 100 -1.40 7.97 10.53
CA SER A 100 -1.97 9.32 10.63
C SER A 100 -2.82 9.49 11.89
N TRP A 101 -2.90 8.47 12.74
CA TRP A 101 -3.73 8.47 13.94
C TRP A 101 -3.32 9.60 14.89
N LYS A 102 -2.02 9.79 15.13
CA LYS A 102 -1.51 10.84 16.02
C LYS A 102 -1.88 12.24 15.51
N THR A 103 -1.60 12.53 14.24
CA THR A 103 -1.95 13.81 13.59
C THR A 103 -3.46 14.09 13.68
N ARG A 104 -4.28 13.08 13.39
CA ARG A 104 -5.75 13.20 13.38
C ARG A 104 -6.31 13.37 14.79
N THR A 105 -5.68 12.75 15.78
CA THR A 105 -6.09 12.85 17.20
C THR A 105 -5.65 14.17 17.81
N ASN A 106 -4.42 14.63 17.55
CA ASN A 106 -3.96 15.97 17.96
C ASN A 106 -4.87 17.07 17.46
N ARG A 107 -5.27 17.02 16.17
CA ARG A 107 -6.21 17.98 15.61
C ARG A 107 -7.59 17.91 16.26
N ARG A 108 -8.15 16.70 16.43
CA ARG A 108 -9.45 16.51 17.09
C ARG A 108 -9.47 17.11 18.50
N LEU A 109 -8.35 16.99 19.22
CA LEU A 109 -8.17 17.46 20.60
C LEU A 109 -7.64 18.89 20.70
N ASN A 110 -7.38 19.56 19.58
CA ASN A 110 -6.79 20.90 19.50
C ASN A 110 -5.49 21.05 20.30
N LEU A 111 -4.64 20.01 20.26
CA LEU A 111 -3.31 20.03 20.88
C LEU A 111 -2.26 20.71 19.98
N ASP A 112 -2.52 20.76 18.67
CA ASP A 112 -1.65 21.35 17.67
C ASP A 112 -2.50 21.90 16.51
N GLU A 113 -2.43 23.22 16.29
CA GLU A 113 -3.28 23.95 15.34
C GLU A 113 -2.72 23.91 13.91
N ASP A 114 -1.42 23.65 13.73
CA ASP A 114 -0.72 23.78 12.44
C ASP A 114 -0.61 22.48 11.63
N LEU A 115 -1.38 21.45 12.00
CA LEU A 115 -1.31 20.15 11.34
C LEU A 115 -2.07 20.12 10.00
N ASP A 116 -1.44 19.54 8.97
CA ASP A 116 -2.05 19.28 7.65
C ASP A 116 -3.19 18.24 7.70
N ILE A 117 -4.29 18.52 6.99
CA ILE A 117 -5.43 17.58 6.92
C ILE A 117 -5.00 16.25 6.31
N THR A 118 -5.35 15.18 7.00
CA THR A 118 -5.07 13.81 6.58
C THR A 118 -6.00 13.37 5.44
N SER A 119 -5.52 12.44 4.60
CA SER A 119 -6.32 11.88 3.50
C SER A 119 -7.58 11.16 3.99
N GLU A 120 -7.55 10.63 5.22
CA GLU A 120 -8.66 9.96 5.88
C GLU A 120 -9.77 10.92 6.31
N GLU A 121 -9.42 12.06 6.90
CA GLU A 121 -10.37 13.11 7.26
C GLU A 121 -11.06 13.64 6.00
N ILE A 122 -10.30 13.95 4.94
CA ILE A 122 -10.87 14.35 3.65
C ILE A 122 -11.83 13.28 3.12
N THR A 123 -11.47 12.00 3.27
CA THR A 123 -12.33 10.89 2.84
C THR A 123 -13.60 10.77 3.69
N ARG A 124 -13.51 10.98 5.01
CA ARG A 124 -14.64 10.99 5.94
C ARG A 124 -15.60 12.14 5.58
N MET A 125 -15.08 13.35 5.42
CA MET A 125 -15.87 14.53 5.01
C MET A 125 -16.62 14.28 3.70
N ARG A 126 -15.92 13.78 2.67
CA ARG A 126 -16.55 13.39 1.40
C ARG A 126 -17.62 12.30 1.54
N ARG A 127 -17.52 11.42 2.54
CA ARG A 127 -18.55 10.40 2.79
C ARG A 127 -19.76 11.00 3.49
N GLU A 128 -19.55 11.90 4.44
CA GLU A 128 -20.61 12.62 5.13
C GLU A 128 -21.38 13.52 4.16
N GLU A 129 -20.68 14.28 3.31
CA GLU A 129 -21.27 15.05 2.20
C GLU A 129 -22.11 14.17 1.28
N ARG A 130 -21.57 13.03 0.83
CA ARG A 130 -22.31 12.07 0.00
C ARG A 130 -23.51 11.46 0.72
N LYS A 131 -23.44 11.27 2.04
CA LYS A 131 -24.56 10.75 2.84
C LYS A 131 -25.66 11.80 2.91
N LYS A 132 -25.33 13.04 3.28
CA LYS A 132 -26.27 14.18 3.30
C LYS A 132 -26.94 14.36 1.93
N PHE A 133 -26.15 14.38 0.86
CA PHE A 133 -26.65 14.50 -0.51
C PHE A 133 -27.61 13.36 -0.89
N LYS A 134 -27.29 12.11 -0.52
CA LYS A 134 -28.18 10.96 -0.77
C LYS A 134 -29.48 11.04 0.02
N THR A 135 -29.41 11.46 1.29
CA THR A 135 -30.59 11.64 2.13
C THR A 135 -31.50 12.74 1.60
N GLU A 136 -30.93 13.90 1.24
CA GLU A 136 -31.68 15.01 0.62
C GLU A 136 -32.29 14.59 -0.71
N ARG A 137 -31.54 13.87 -1.55
CA ARG A 137 -32.06 13.34 -2.82
C ARG A 137 -33.19 12.35 -2.62
N SER A 138 -33.12 11.46 -1.62
CA SER A 138 -34.20 10.54 -1.29
C SER A 138 -35.45 11.31 -0.85
N LYS A 139 -35.27 12.29 0.05
CA LYS A 139 -36.36 13.17 0.52
C LYS A 139 -37.02 13.92 -0.64
N LEU A 140 -36.23 14.44 -1.58
CA LEU A 140 -36.75 15.10 -2.78
C LEU A 140 -37.59 14.12 -3.62
N GLN A 141 -37.10 12.89 -3.85
CA GLN A 141 -37.83 11.88 -4.62
C GLN A 141 -39.16 11.50 -3.95
N ASP A 142 -39.18 11.34 -2.63
CA ASP A 142 -40.40 11.02 -1.88
C ASP A 142 -41.43 12.16 -1.97
N LEU A 143 -40.98 13.42 -1.88
CA LEU A 143 -41.85 14.59 -2.03
C LEU A 143 -42.37 14.75 -3.48
N GLU A 144 -41.52 14.53 -4.49
CA GLU A 144 -41.94 14.55 -5.90
C GLU A 144 -42.98 13.45 -6.20
N LEU A 145 -42.84 12.27 -5.58
CA LEU A 145 -43.82 11.19 -5.70
C LEU A 145 -45.16 11.57 -5.08
N LYS A 146 -45.15 12.16 -3.87
CA LYS A 146 -46.37 12.69 -3.23
C LYS A 146 -47.06 13.76 -4.07
N GLN A 147 -46.27 14.66 -4.68
CA GLN A 147 -46.77 15.70 -5.57
C GLN A 147 -47.46 15.08 -6.80
N ARG A 148 -46.86 14.05 -7.42
CA ARG A 148 -47.47 13.33 -8.57
C ARG A 148 -48.75 12.59 -8.21
N GLN A 149 -48.88 12.15 -6.96
CA GLN A 149 -50.08 11.51 -6.43
C GLN A 149 -51.16 12.53 -5.98
N ASN A 150 -50.91 13.84 -6.13
CA ASN A 150 -51.77 14.92 -5.64
C ASN A 150 -52.07 14.84 -4.12
N ASN A 151 -51.19 14.21 -3.34
CA ASN A 151 -51.33 14.01 -1.90
C ASN A 151 -50.26 14.78 -1.12
N ILE A 152 -50.01 16.03 -1.53
CA ILE A 152 -48.95 16.86 -0.95
C ILE A 152 -49.54 18.07 -0.24
N SER A 153 -49.06 18.34 0.98
CA SER A 153 -49.45 19.53 1.75
C SER A 153 -48.70 20.78 1.26
N ASN A 154 -49.24 21.98 1.51
CA ASN A 154 -48.57 23.26 1.22
C ASN A 154 -47.20 23.38 1.94
N ALA A 155 -47.11 22.86 3.17
CA ALA A 155 -45.83 22.82 3.90
C ALA A 155 -44.82 21.89 3.21
N GLU A 156 -45.28 20.75 2.68
CA GLU A 156 -44.42 19.80 1.97
C GLU A 156 -43.95 20.36 0.62
N LEU A 157 -44.77 21.16 -0.07
CA LEU A 157 -44.38 21.88 -1.28
C LEU A 157 -43.24 22.87 -1.02
N GLN A 158 -43.29 23.62 0.09
CA GLN A 158 -42.18 24.48 0.49
C GLN A 158 -40.90 23.68 0.75
N THR A 159 -41.01 22.56 1.50
CA THR A 159 -39.84 21.71 1.75
C THR A 159 -39.27 21.08 0.48
N LEU A 160 -40.10 20.79 -0.53
CA LEU A 160 -39.65 20.26 -1.82
C LEU A 160 -38.76 21.29 -2.50
N GLU A 161 -39.19 22.56 -2.53
CA GLU A 161 -38.47 23.64 -3.18
C GLU A 161 -37.17 23.98 -2.45
N GLU A 162 -37.19 23.99 -1.11
CA GLU A 162 -36.00 24.15 -0.26
C GLU A 162 -34.95 23.05 -0.52
N VAL A 163 -35.37 21.77 -0.51
CA VAL A 163 -34.46 20.63 -0.76
C VAL A 163 -33.92 20.68 -2.20
N ARG A 164 -34.71 21.14 -3.15
CA ARG A 164 -34.26 21.31 -4.54
C ARG A 164 -33.18 22.39 -4.64
N GLN A 165 -33.33 23.49 -3.93
CA GLN A 165 -32.33 24.55 -3.84
C GLN A 165 -31.06 24.07 -3.12
N SER A 166 -31.17 23.38 -1.97
CA SER A 166 -30.02 22.86 -1.22
C SER A 166 -29.17 21.89 -2.05
N LEU A 167 -29.82 21.01 -2.82
CA LEU A 167 -29.15 20.07 -3.72
C LEU A 167 -28.46 20.77 -4.89
N ASN A 168 -29.01 21.88 -5.40
CA ASN A 168 -28.37 22.66 -6.45
C ASN A 168 -27.12 23.38 -5.94
N VAL A 169 -27.20 24.01 -4.75
CA VAL A 169 -26.04 24.65 -4.11
C VAL A 169 -24.94 23.62 -3.86
N SER A 170 -25.29 22.47 -3.26
CA SER A 170 -24.35 21.39 -2.97
C SER A 170 -23.66 20.80 -4.21
N ARG A 171 -24.24 20.96 -5.42
CA ARG A 171 -23.61 20.52 -6.68
C ARG A 171 -22.59 21.53 -7.21
N LEU A 172 -22.78 22.81 -6.89
CA LEU A 172 -21.95 23.91 -7.40
C LEU A 172 -20.80 24.25 -6.45
N GLU A 173 -20.98 24.01 -5.15
CA GLU A 173 -19.96 24.29 -4.15
C GLU A 173 -18.76 23.33 -4.24
N ASN A 174 -17.56 23.92 -4.20
CA ASN A 174 -16.34 23.19 -3.89
C ASN A 174 -16.05 23.38 -2.40
N PRO A 175 -16.23 22.35 -1.55
CA PRO A 175 -16.04 22.50 -0.11
C PRO A 175 -14.59 22.85 0.23
N ASN A 176 -14.40 23.90 1.03
CA ASN A 176 -13.12 24.22 1.64
C ASN A 176 -12.94 23.39 2.93
N TYR A 177 -12.29 22.24 2.79
CA TYR A 177 -12.10 21.30 3.89
C TYR A 177 -11.30 21.88 5.08
N ASN A 178 -10.47 22.89 4.86
CA ASN A 178 -9.68 23.54 5.93
C ASN A 178 -10.55 24.27 6.95
N GLN A 179 -11.67 24.86 6.52
CA GLN A 179 -12.59 25.58 7.41
C GLN A 179 -13.63 24.66 8.08
N ALA A 180 -13.90 23.49 7.50
CA ALA A 180 -14.95 22.59 7.98
C ALA A 180 -14.52 21.73 9.19
N LEU A 181 -13.23 21.65 9.50
CA LEU A 181 -12.67 20.79 10.55
C LEU A 181 -12.48 21.48 11.91
N THR A 182 -12.80 22.77 12.03
CA THR A 182 -12.68 23.53 13.29
C THR A 182 -13.74 23.16 14.34
N GLN A 183 -14.57 22.13 14.09
CA GLN A 183 -15.51 21.62 15.08
C GLN A 183 -14.78 20.76 16.09
N LEU A 184 -14.53 21.33 17.27
CA LEU A 184 -13.99 20.64 18.45
C LEU A 184 -14.94 19.52 18.85
N GLU A 185 -14.49 18.26 18.77
CA GLU A 185 -15.20 17.16 19.43
C GLU A 185 -14.94 17.28 20.94
N ALA A 186 -15.97 17.02 21.76
CA ALA A 186 -15.81 17.03 23.21
C ALA A 186 -14.75 16.00 23.65
N LEU A 187 -13.92 16.38 24.63
CA LEU A 187 -12.95 15.49 25.27
C LEU A 187 -13.66 14.27 25.85
N ARG A 188 -13.20 13.09 25.47
CA ARG A 188 -13.69 11.83 26.02
C ARG A 188 -12.88 11.48 27.27
N ILE A 189 -13.41 10.64 28.14
CA ILE A 189 -12.72 10.23 29.37
C ILE A 189 -11.42 9.48 29.00
N GLU A 190 -11.47 8.67 27.94
CA GLU A 190 -10.32 7.91 27.44
C GLU A 190 -9.21 8.80 26.88
N ASP A 191 -9.54 10.01 26.42
CA ASP A 191 -8.56 10.97 25.88
C ASP A 191 -7.62 11.49 26.98
N GLN A 192 -8.06 11.52 28.24
CA GLN A 192 -7.22 11.94 29.36
C GLN A 192 -6.10 10.94 29.65
N ASN A 193 -6.29 9.66 29.34
CA ASN A 193 -5.31 8.60 29.62
C ASN A 193 -4.15 8.59 28.61
N ILE A 194 -4.30 9.26 27.47
CA ILE A 194 -3.32 9.25 26.37
C ILE A 194 -2.60 10.59 26.21
N ILE A 195 -2.99 11.60 26.99
CA ILE A 195 -2.34 12.91 27.02
C ILE A 195 -1.44 12.96 28.25
N HIS A 196 -0.13 13.09 28.02
CA HIS A 196 0.86 13.28 29.08
C HIS A 196 1.54 14.63 28.87
N ASP A 197 1.41 15.54 29.84
CA ASP A 197 2.03 16.86 29.83
C ASP A 197 1.75 17.69 28.56
N GLY A 198 0.51 17.59 28.05
CA GLY A 198 0.09 18.28 26.82
C GLY A 198 0.57 17.63 25.52
N THR A 199 1.30 16.52 25.61
CA THR A 199 1.71 15.71 24.45
C THR A 199 0.87 14.45 24.34
N LEU A 200 0.45 14.13 23.12
CA LEU A 200 -0.28 12.89 22.84
C LEU A 200 0.69 11.72 22.69
N LEU A 201 0.46 10.66 23.47
CA LEU A 201 1.12 9.38 23.31
C LEU A 201 0.71 8.74 21.98
N ASP A 202 1.70 8.35 21.15
CA ASP A 202 1.40 7.62 19.93
C ASP A 202 1.07 6.16 20.25
N LEU A 203 -0.21 5.79 20.07
CA LEU A 203 -0.67 4.42 20.24
C LEU A 203 -0.60 3.62 18.93
N GLU A 204 -0.41 4.30 17.80
CA GLU A 204 -0.29 3.65 16.52
C GLU A 204 1.14 3.12 16.35
N TYR A 205 1.23 1.89 15.87
CA TYR A 205 2.47 1.32 15.36
C TYR A 205 2.23 0.82 13.94
N LEU A 206 3.31 0.78 13.15
CA LEU A 206 3.28 0.23 11.81
C LEU A 206 3.58 -1.27 11.89
N GLN A 207 2.58 -2.10 11.59
CA GLN A 207 2.73 -3.55 11.57
C GLN A 207 3.23 -4.00 10.20
N LEU A 208 4.38 -4.69 10.15
CA LEU A 208 4.94 -5.25 8.93
C LEU A 208 4.51 -6.71 8.75
N GLN A 209 4.22 -7.11 7.51
CA GLN A 209 4.00 -8.53 7.19
C GLN A 209 5.32 -9.31 7.21
N LYS A 210 5.28 -10.62 7.49
CA LYS A 210 6.47 -11.51 7.46
C LYS A 210 7.30 -11.31 6.18
N THR A 211 6.63 -11.26 5.02
CA THR A 211 7.27 -11.04 3.71
C THR A 211 7.93 -9.67 3.58
N GLU A 212 7.30 -8.62 4.11
CA GLU A 212 7.84 -7.25 4.11
C GLU A 212 9.08 -7.13 5.01
N VAL A 213 9.02 -7.64 6.24
CA VAL A 213 10.15 -7.63 7.19
C VAL A 213 11.33 -8.39 6.62
N PHE A 214 11.07 -9.59 6.11
CA PHE A 214 12.12 -10.42 5.55
C PHE A 214 12.72 -9.77 4.30
N PHE A 215 11.92 -9.13 3.43
CA PHE A 215 12.44 -8.35 2.30
C PHE A 215 13.32 -7.17 2.74
N LEU A 216 12.86 -6.40 3.72
CA LEU A 216 13.59 -5.26 4.27
C LEU A 216 14.91 -5.68 4.93
N ARG A 217 14.98 -6.88 5.51
CA ARG A 217 16.19 -7.43 6.14
C ARG A 217 17.13 -8.12 5.15
N PHE A 218 16.60 -9.06 4.37
CA PHE A 218 17.37 -9.91 3.46
C PHE A 218 17.80 -9.18 2.19
N ALA A 219 16.86 -8.54 1.50
CA ALA A 219 17.12 -7.96 0.18
C ALA A 219 17.69 -6.55 0.27
N LEU A 220 17.19 -5.73 1.20
CA LEU A 220 17.59 -4.32 1.34
C LEU A 220 18.55 -4.07 2.50
N ASN A 221 18.50 -4.90 3.54
CA ASN A 221 19.26 -4.74 4.79
C ASN A 221 19.10 -3.33 5.42
N VAL A 222 17.87 -2.83 5.45
CA VAL A 222 17.53 -1.47 5.93
C VAL A 222 16.92 -1.47 7.34
N ILE A 223 16.60 -2.64 7.91
CA ILE A 223 16.02 -2.76 9.25
C ILE A 223 17.00 -3.36 10.26
N ASN A 224 16.84 -2.96 11.51
CA ASN A 224 17.47 -3.59 12.66
C ASN A 224 16.40 -4.27 13.53
N ILE A 225 16.64 -5.54 13.84
CA ILE A 225 15.75 -6.41 14.62
C ILE A 225 16.62 -7.30 15.49
N ASP A 226 16.17 -7.62 16.70
CA ASP A 226 16.87 -8.48 17.66
C ASP A 226 16.77 -9.98 17.29
N LEU A 227 16.85 -10.28 16.00
CA LEU A 227 16.90 -11.62 15.43
C LEU A 227 17.99 -11.67 14.37
N SER A 228 18.83 -12.71 14.40
CA SER A 228 19.70 -13.02 13.28
C SER A 228 18.87 -13.35 12.03
N LEU A 229 19.44 -13.21 10.84
CA LEU A 229 18.72 -13.48 9.60
C LEU A 229 18.18 -14.93 9.54
N SER A 230 18.94 -15.90 10.04
CA SER A 230 18.51 -17.30 10.11
C SER A 230 17.37 -17.52 11.10
N GLN A 231 17.39 -16.84 12.26
CA GLN A 231 16.30 -16.89 13.23
C GLN A 231 15.04 -16.22 12.66
N LEU A 232 15.18 -15.06 12.03
CA LEU A 232 14.07 -14.38 11.36
C LEU A 232 13.45 -15.27 10.28
N PHE A 233 14.27 -15.90 9.44
CA PHE A 233 13.77 -16.82 8.41
C PHE A 233 13.02 -18.00 9.03
N SER A 234 13.60 -18.64 10.05
CA SER A 234 12.96 -19.73 10.78
C SER A 234 11.64 -19.31 11.41
N GLU A 235 11.57 -18.12 12.00
CA GLU A 235 10.36 -17.60 12.63
C GLU A 235 9.28 -17.27 11.58
N CYS A 236 9.68 -16.71 10.43
CA CYS A 236 8.75 -16.48 9.33
C CYS A 236 8.16 -17.79 8.78
N CYS A 237 8.98 -18.84 8.70
CA CYS A 237 8.57 -20.19 8.31
C CYS A 237 7.82 -20.96 9.40
N GLU A 238 7.58 -20.37 10.58
CA GLU A 238 6.95 -21.06 11.72
C GLU A 238 7.72 -22.30 12.17
N ARG A 239 9.05 -22.26 11.99
CA ARG A 239 10.01 -23.34 12.30
C ARG A 239 9.86 -24.60 11.44
N ASP A 240 9.01 -24.57 10.40
CA ASP A 240 8.95 -25.60 9.37
C ASP A 240 9.62 -25.12 8.09
N ILE A 241 10.84 -25.56 7.83
CA ILE A 241 11.59 -25.20 6.62
C ILE A 241 11.45 -26.35 5.62
N SER A 242 10.41 -26.26 4.79
CA SER A 242 10.08 -27.24 3.75
C SER A 242 9.90 -26.54 2.39
N PRO A 243 10.11 -27.23 1.26
CA PRO A 243 10.05 -26.59 -0.06
C PRO A 243 8.68 -25.98 -0.39
N ASN A 244 7.61 -26.54 0.19
CA ASN A 244 6.22 -26.10 -0.02
C ASN A 244 5.69 -25.23 1.13
N ASN A 245 6.57 -24.72 2.01
CA ASN A 245 6.16 -23.83 3.09
C ASN A 245 5.47 -22.56 2.53
N SER A 246 4.32 -22.19 3.10
CA SER A 246 3.50 -21.05 2.62
C SER A 246 4.29 -19.75 2.59
N PHE A 247 5.09 -19.48 3.63
CA PHE A 247 5.89 -18.26 3.69
C PHE A 247 6.97 -18.22 2.59
N ILE A 248 7.63 -19.33 2.30
CA ILE A 248 8.64 -19.38 1.23
C ILE A 248 8.00 -19.08 -0.12
N LEU A 249 6.88 -19.72 -0.44
CA LEU A 249 6.14 -19.50 -1.68
C LEU A 249 5.65 -18.05 -1.80
N GLU A 250 5.05 -17.51 -0.73
CA GLU A 250 4.63 -16.11 -0.66
C GLU A 250 5.81 -15.15 -0.83
N TYR A 251 6.94 -15.41 -0.17
CA TYR A 251 8.09 -14.53 -0.22
C TYR A 251 8.75 -14.52 -1.59
N VAL A 252 8.88 -15.66 -2.27
CA VAL A 252 9.43 -15.74 -3.64
C VAL A 252 8.61 -14.88 -4.59
N VAL A 253 7.27 -14.96 -4.51
CA VAL A 253 6.35 -14.14 -5.30
C VAL A 253 6.42 -12.66 -4.92
N TYR A 254 6.46 -12.36 -3.62
CA TYR A 254 6.61 -10.99 -3.13
C TYR A 254 7.90 -10.35 -3.66
N HIS A 255 9.03 -11.04 -3.50
CA HIS A 255 10.35 -10.58 -3.94
C HIS A 255 10.38 -10.38 -5.46
N HIS A 256 9.80 -11.31 -6.23
CA HIS A 256 9.69 -11.18 -7.68
C HIS A 256 9.00 -9.87 -8.09
N TYR A 257 7.79 -9.62 -7.60
CA TYR A 257 7.07 -8.41 -7.96
C TYR A 257 7.71 -7.12 -7.44
N ARG A 258 8.31 -7.14 -6.24
CA ARG A 258 9.10 -6.00 -5.74
C ARG A 258 10.32 -5.72 -6.63
N SER A 259 11.01 -6.75 -7.10
CA SER A 259 12.18 -6.61 -7.98
C SER A 259 11.83 -6.07 -9.37
N LEU A 260 10.61 -6.34 -9.85
CA LEU A 260 10.04 -5.73 -11.06
C LEU A 260 9.55 -4.28 -10.86
N GLY A 261 9.66 -3.74 -9.64
CA GLY A 261 9.30 -2.37 -9.31
C GLY A 261 7.82 -2.16 -8.95
N TRP A 262 7.06 -3.24 -8.72
CA TRP A 262 5.68 -3.11 -8.23
C TRP A 262 5.66 -2.78 -6.74
N CYS A 263 4.73 -1.91 -6.35
CA CYS A 263 4.33 -1.78 -4.95
C CYS A 263 3.35 -2.91 -4.61
N VAL A 264 3.83 -3.89 -3.86
CA VAL A 264 3.06 -5.07 -3.42
C VAL A 264 2.36 -4.78 -2.10
N ARG A 265 1.08 -5.14 -1.98
CA ARG A 265 0.27 -5.03 -0.75
C ARG A 265 -0.58 -6.29 -0.56
N SER A 266 -1.04 -6.55 0.66
CA SER A 266 -1.98 -7.65 0.94
C SER A 266 -3.26 -7.56 0.10
N GLY A 267 -3.66 -8.70 -0.48
CA GLY A 267 -4.86 -8.85 -1.29
C GLY A 267 -6.10 -9.35 -0.55
N ILE A 268 -6.02 -9.56 0.78
CA ILE A 268 -7.06 -10.24 1.58
C ILE A 268 -8.47 -9.67 1.38
N LYS A 269 -8.59 -8.37 1.13
CA LYS A 269 -9.86 -7.68 0.89
C LYS A 269 -10.61 -8.20 -0.35
N PHE A 270 -9.90 -8.79 -1.31
CA PHE A 270 -10.45 -9.26 -2.58
C PHE A 270 -10.35 -10.77 -2.74
N GLY A 271 -9.95 -11.52 -1.69
CA GLY A 271 -9.79 -12.97 -1.75
C GLY A 271 -8.62 -13.43 -2.62
N CYS A 272 -7.57 -12.63 -2.70
CA CYS A 272 -6.32 -12.92 -3.40
C CYS A 272 -5.13 -12.67 -2.46
N ASP A 273 -3.96 -13.19 -2.78
CA ASP A 273 -2.78 -13.10 -1.89
C ASP A 273 -2.20 -11.70 -1.88
N MET A 274 -2.04 -11.10 -3.07
CA MET A 274 -1.38 -9.79 -3.22
C MET A 274 -2.09 -8.87 -4.21
N LEU A 275 -1.81 -7.58 -4.07
CA LEU A 275 -2.22 -6.52 -4.97
C LEU A 275 -1.01 -5.76 -5.48
N LEU A 276 -0.97 -5.51 -6.78
CA LEU A 276 0.11 -4.77 -7.41
C LEU A 276 -0.32 -3.36 -7.78
N TYR A 277 0.45 -2.39 -7.30
CA TYR A 277 0.32 -0.98 -7.64
C TYR A 277 1.55 -0.55 -8.43
N LYS A 278 1.34 0.14 -9.56
CA LYS A 278 2.45 0.63 -10.39
C LYS A 278 3.36 1.64 -9.68
N ARG A 279 2.79 2.49 -8.82
CA ARG A 279 3.56 3.37 -7.91
C ARG A 279 3.15 3.22 -6.46
N GLY A 280 1.84 3.18 -6.20
CA GLY A 280 1.31 3.02 -4.85
C GLY A 280 -0.12 3.54 -4.71
N PRO A 281 -0.75 3.29 -3.54
CA PRO A 281 -2.15 3.64 -3.28
C PRO A 281 -2.53 5.12 -3.51
N PRO A 282 -1.69 6.12 -3.20
CA PRO A 282 -2.02 7.54 -3.41
C PRO A 282 -2.11 7.96 -4.89
N PHE A 283 -1.51 7.17 -5.80
CA PHE A 283 -1.43 7.53 -7.23
C PHE A 283 -2.54 6.89 -8.05
N SER A 284 -2.80 5.61 -7.82
CA SER A 284 -3.77 4.82 -8.58
C SER A 284 -4.29 3.66 -7.73
N HIS A 285 -5.41 3.08 -8.16
CA HIS A 285 -5.84 1.79 -7.63
C HIS A 285 -4.86 0.69 -8.06
N ALA A 286 -4.83 -0.42 -7.31
CA ALA A 286 -4.09 -1.62 -7.71
C ALA A 286 -4.57 -2.08 -9.09
N GLU A 287 -3.64 -2.42 -9.96
CA GLU A 287 -3.91 -2.83 -11.34
C GLU A 287 -4.17 -4.34 -11.41
N HIS A 288 -3.32 -5.11 -10.73
CA HIS A 288 -3.38 -6.57 -10.70
C HIS A 288 -3.67 -7.09 -9.29
N ALA A 289 -4.41 -8.20 -9.25
CA ALA A 289 -4.65 -9.03 -8.09
C ALA A 289 -4.00 -10.39 -8.35
N ILE A 290 -3.13 -10.81 -7.45
CA ILE A 290 -2.28 -11.99 -7.59
C ILE A 290 -2.88 -13.13 -6.79
N LEU A 291 -3.10 -14.26 -7.45
CA LEU A 291 -3.42 -15.53 -6.82
C LEU A 291 -2.23 -16.48 -7.01
N ILE A 292 -1.63 -16.92 -5.92
CA ILE A 292 -0.54 -17.88 -5.89
C ILE A 292 -1.14 -19.27 -6.09
N MET A 293 -0.69 -19.92 -7.14
CA MET A 293 -1.11 -21.26 -7.52
C MET A 293 -0.06 -22.24 -7.00
N SER A 294 -0.38 -22.90 -5.88
CA SER A 294 0.32 -24.13 -5.47
C SER A 294 -0.44 -25.36 -5.99
N ASP A 295 0.29 -26.45 -6.22
CA ASP A 295 -0.18 -27.64 -6.95
C ASP A 295 -1.42 -28.34 -6.35
N SER A 296 -1.86 -27.99 -5.14
CA SER A 296 -2.80 -28.79 -4.37
C SER A 296 -4.17 -28.15 -4.07
N HIS A 297 -4.45 -26.87 -4.40
CA HIS A 297 -5.55 -26.17 -3.68
C HIS A 297 -6.59 -25.36 -4.45
N HIS A 298 -6.51 -25.22 -5.78
CA HIS A 298 -7.47 -24.36 -6.50
C HIS A 298 -8.33 -25.12 -7.51
N ASP A 299 -9.55 -25.48 -7.10
CA ASP A 299 -10.59 -25.91 -8.04
C ASP A 299 -11.06 -24.73 -8.91
N TRP A 300 -11.54 -25.04 -10.12
CA TRP A 300 -12.12 -24.08 -11.06
C TRP A 300 -13.21 -23.20 -10.42
N SER A 301 -14.03 -23.78 -9.55
CA SER A 301 -15.10 -23.05 -8.85
C SER A 301 -14.56 -21.93 -7.95
N SER A 302 -13.46 -22.19 -7.23
CA SER A 302 -12.74 -21.21 -6.40
C SER A 302 -12.15 -20.10 -7.25
N ILE A 303 -11.42 -20.45 -8.33
CA ILE A 303 -10.80 -19.49 -9.23
C ILE A 303 -11.87 -18.60 -9.90
N SER A 304 -12.98 -19.19 -10.33
CA SER A 304 -14.11 -18.47 -10.94
C SER A 304 -14.77 -17.49 -9.96
N SER A 305 -14.90 -17.88 -8.69
CA SER A 305 -15.44 -17.03 -7.63
C SER A 305 -14.54 -15.82 -7.36
N ILE A 306 -13.24 -16.05 -7.24
CA ILE A 306 -12.22 -15.00 -7.05
C ILE A 306 -12.19 -14.07 -8.26
N SER A 307 -12.19 -14.63 -9.47
CA SER A 307 -12.28 -13.89 -10.74
C SER A 307 -13.50 -12.98 -10.81
N ARG A 308 -14.66 -13.43 -10.32
CA ARG A 308 -15.88 -12.61 -10.24
C ARG A 308 -15.72 -11.42 -9.29
N VAL A 309 -15.13 -11.64 -8.10
CA VAL A 309 -14.88 -10.57 -7.12
C VAL A 309 -13.92 -9.52 -7.69
N ILE A 310 -12.80 -9.98 -8.25
CA ILE A 310 -11.75 -9.13 -8.84
C ILE A 310 -12.29 -8.34 -10.05
N GLY A 311 -13.04 -9.00 -10.92
CA GLY A 311 -13.70 -8.36 -12.06
C GLY A 311 -14.71 -7.30 -11.63
N GLY A 312 -15.46 -7.53 -10.54
CA GLY A 312 -16.40 -6.57 -9.96
C GLY A 312 -15.74 -5.28 -9.47
N VAL A 313 -14.48 -5.34 -9.05
CA VAL A 313 -13.69 -4.18 -8.62
C VAL A 313 -12.75 -3.64 -9.70
N LYS A 314 -12.94 -4.07 -10.96
CA LYS A 314 -12.19 -3.65 -12.15
C LYS A 314 -10.67 -3.84 -12.02
N LYS A 315 -10.26 -5.00 -11.50
CA LYS A 315 -8.86 -5.43 -11.44
C LYS A 315 -8.61 -6.59 -12.39
N ASN A 316 -7.35 -6.82 -12.71
CA ASN A 316 -6.91 -7.95 -13.50
C ASN A 316 -6.46 -9.09 -12.57
N LEU A 317 -7.02 -10.29 -12.72
CA LEU A 317 -6.55 -11.47 -11.99
C LEU A 317 -5.32 -12.04 -12.71
N VAL A 318 -4.24 -12.24 -11.97
CA VAL A 318 -3.03 -12.93 -12.44
C VAL A 318 -2.84 -14.17 -11.60
N LEU A 319 -2.78 -15.32 -12.26
CA LEU A 319 -2.45 -16.60 -11.65
C LEU A 319 -0.93 -16.74 -11.69
N THR A 320 -0.31 -16.91 -10.54
CA THR A 320 1.15 -17.00 -10.40
C THR A 320 1.50 -18.42 -9.99
N PHE A 321 2.04 -19.19 -10.92
CA PHE A 321 2.50 -20.56 -10.71
C PHE A 321 3.95 -20.54 -10.23
N ILE A 322 4.25 -21.40 -9.27
CA ILE A 322 5.59 -21.52 -8.69
C ILE A 322 6.10 -22.94 -8.98
N ASP A 323 7.15 -23.03 -9.79
CA ASP A 323 7.87 -24.29 -9.98
C ASP A 323 8.93 -24.38 -8.88
N GLY A 324 8.69 -25.22 -7.88
CA GLY A 324 9.57 -25.45 -6.73
C GLY A 324 10.51 -26.66 -6.93
N PRO A 325 11.58 -26.75 -6.11
CA PRO A 325 12.48 -27.90 -6.11
C PRO A 325 11.83 -29.15 -5.49
N THR A 326 12.42 -30.32 -5.76
CA THR A 326 12.09 -31.53 -4.99
C THR A 326 12.62 -31.42 -3.55
N THR A 327 12.08 -32.23 -2.63
CA THR A 327 12.57 -32.26 -1.24
C THR A 327 14.06 -32.58 -1.16
N GLU A 328 14.55 -33.48 -2.02
CA GLU A 328 15.96 -33.87 -2.08
C GLU A 328 16.87 -32.71 -2.50
N GLU A 329 16.48 -31.97 -3.54
CA GLU A 329 17.21 -30.79 -4.02
C GLU A 329 17.22 -29.67 -2.96
N PHE A 330 16.08 -29.46 -2.32
CA PHE A 330 15.93 -28.46 -1.26
C PHE A 330 16.79 -28.80 -0.04
N ASP A 331 16.72 -30.04 0.44
CA ASP A 331 17.49 -30.51 1.59
C ASP A 331 19.00 -30.51 1.32
N ALA A 332 19.43 -30.79 0.08
CA ALA A 332 20.83 -30.67 -0.31
C ALA A 332 21.36 -29.24 -0.11
N VAL A 333 20.58 -28.23 -0.49
CA VAL A 333 20.95 -26.82 -0.28
C VAL A 333 20.85 -26.44 1.20
N VAL A 334 19.79 -26.85 1.90
CA VAL A 334 19.63 -26.52 3.33
C VAL A 334 20.72 -27.15 4.20
N ASN A 335 21.18 -28.35 3.89
CA ASN A 335 22.22 -29.05 4.66
C ASN A 335 23.64 -28.70 4.23
N SER A 336 23.82 -28.07 3.07
CA SER A 336 25.15 -27.63 2.63
C SER A 336 25.72 -26.51 3.53
N SER A 337 27.04 -26.56 3.70
CA SER A 337 27.79 -25.59 4.51
C SER A 337 28.07 -24.33 3.69
N TYR A 338 27.49 -23.21 4.10
CA TYR A 338 27.75 -21.89 3.52
C TYR A 338 28.52 -21.00 4.48
N SER A 339 29.30 -20.07 3.95
CA SER A 339 30.07 -19.12 4.76
C SER A 339 29.18 -18.08 5.46
N CYS A 340 28.05 -17.71 4.84
CA CYS A 340 27.10 -16.77 5.43
C CYS A 340 25.64 -17.17 5.20
N ALA A 341 24.75 -16.71 6.09
CA ALA A 341 23.32 -16.99 6.01
C ALA A 341 22.66 -16.40 4.75
N ASN A 342 23.11 -15.23 4.28
CA ASN A 342 22.60 -14.61 3.06
C ASN A 342 22.83 -15.50 1.82
N GLU A 343 24.01 -16.09 1.69
CA GLU A 343 24.36 -16.98 0.58
C GLU A 343 23.50 -18.24 0.58
N LYS A 344 23.31 -18.85 1.76
CA LYS A 344 22.42 -20.00 1.93
C LYS A 344 21.00 -19.69 1.46
N LEU A 345 20.42 -18.60 1.96
CA LEU A 345 19.04 -18.21 1.64
C LEU A 345 18.89 -17.80 0.18
N TYR A 346 19.89 -17.13 -0.39
CA TYR A 346 19.94 -16.83 -1.82
C TYR A 346 19.87 -18.11 -2.66
N ASN A 347 20.66 -19.13 -2.31
CA ASN A 347 20.66 -20.41 -3.02
C ASN A 347 19.34 -21.17 -2.85
N ILE A 348 18.69 -21.08 -1.68
CA ILE A 348 17.34 -21.65 -1.46
C ILE A 348 16.33 -20.99 -2.42
N PHE A 349 16.23 -19.66 -2.42
CA PHE A 349 15.23 -18.97 -3.25
C PHE A 349 15.49 -19.08 -4.75
N LYS A 350 16.76 -19.28 -5.15
CA LYS A 350 17.15 -19.51 -6.55
C LYS A 350 16.56 -20.79 -7.16
N LEU A 351 16.18 -21.76 -6.33
CA LEU A 351 15.56 -23.00 -6.80
C LEU A 351 14.16 -22.80 -7.38
N TYR A 352 13.48 -21.72 -7.00
CA TYR A 352 12.10 -21.47 -7.39
C TYR A 352 12.02 -20.64 -8.67
N LYS A 353 11.09 -21.00 -9.56
CA LYS A 353 10.76 -20.23 -10.77
C LYS A 353 9.31 -19.80 -10.74
N ILE A 354 9.04 -18.61 -11.28
CA ILE A 354 7.69 -18.05 -11.32
C ILE A 354 7.23 -17.97 -12.77
N THR A 355 6.02 -18.44 -13.01
CA THR A 355 5.30 -18.28 -14.27
C THR A 355 3.98 -17.55 -14.03
N GLU A 356 3.74 -16.48 -14.78
CA GLU A 356 2.57 -15.60 -14.61
C GLU A 356 1.60 -15.79 -15.77
N ILE A 357 0.31 -16.00 -15.45
CA ILE A 357 -0.75 -16.10 -16.45
C ILE A 357 -1.84 -15.08 -16.13
N LEU A 358 -2.07 -14.16 -17.06
CA LEU A 358 -3.17 -13.22 -16.96
C LEU A 358 -4.50 -13.95 -17.22
N TYR A 359 -5.31 -14.10 -16.18
CA TYR A 359 -6.62 -14.70 -16.30
C TYR A 359 -7.63 -13.67 -16.80
N ARG A 360 -8.19 -13.91 -18.00
CA ARG A 360 -9.31 -13.14 -18.54
C ARG A 360 -10.51 -14.05 -18.71
N ARG A 361 -11.63 -13.66 -18.12
CA ARG A 361 -12.91 -14.33 -18.39
C ARG A 361 -13.24 -14.21 -19.87
N TRP A 362 -13.48 -15.34 -20.52
CA TRP A 362 -13.99 -15.34 -21.87
C TRP A 362 -15.45 -14.86 -21.87
N ILE A 363 -15.73 -13.80 -22.65
CA ILE A 363 -17.06 -13.23 -22.79
C ILE A 363 -17.48 -13.42 -24.25
N PRO A 364 -18.45 -14.30 -24.55
CA PRO A 364 -18.82 -14.60 -25.94
C PRO A 364 -19.22 -13.38 -26.76
N SER A 365 -19.77 -12.33 -26.14
CA SER A 365 -20.14 -11.10 -26.84
C SER A 365 -18.99 -10.14 -27.13
N ARG A 366 -17.80 -10.39 -26.57
CA ARG A 366 -16.61 -9.51 -26.69
C ARG A 366 -15.38 -10.19 -27.27
N ASN A 367 -15.29 -11.52 -27.20
CA ASN A 367 -14.08 -12.30 -27.51
C ASN A 367 -14.36 -13.37 -28.59
N ARG A 368 -15.32 -13.11 -29.48
CA ARG A 368 -15.76 -14.06 -30.52
C ARG A 368 -14.92 -13.98 -31.79
N ASP A 369 -14.21 -12.87 -31.96
CA ASP A 369 -13.19 -12.64 -32.98
C ASP A 369 -11.82 -12.98 -32.38
#